data_AF-A0A2A5RZV1-F1
#
_entry.id   AF-A0A2A5RZV1-F1
#
_cell.length_a   1.000
_cell.length_b   1.000
_cell.length_c   1.000
_cell.angle_alpha   90.00
_cell.angle_beta   90.00
_cell.angle_gamma   90.00
#
_symmetry.space_group_name_H-M   'P 1'
#
loop_
_entity.id
_entity.type
_entity.pdbx_description
1 polymer ?
#
loop_
_entity_poly.entity_id
_entity_poly.type
_entity_poly.pdbx_seq_one_letter_code
_entity_poly.pdbx_strand_id
1 'polypeptide(L)'
;MTTKLMDSLGMPYENTYYGNSEETNSIELDSHNEVKRTWSEKKVEKLKEKYKITSLPLIKIIDDETEAEIEFWSGFRPDKIKFWNEKMNS
;
A
#
# COMPACT_ATOMS: atom_id res chain seq x y z
N MET A 1 -2.36 -0.41 11.21
CA MET A 1 -1.52 0.35 12.16
C MET A 1 -0.50 1.10 11.34
N THR A 2 -0.75 2.37 11.13
CA THR A 2 0.03 3.24 10.25
C THR A 2 1.17 3.89 11.02
N THR A 3 2.23 4.25 10.29
CA THR A 3 3.45 4.87 10.80
C THR A 3 3.17 6.15 11.60
N LYS A 4 2.11 6.90 11.24
CA LYS A 4 1.64 8.08 11.99
C LYS A 4 1.32 7.80 13.46
N LEU A 5 0.76 6.62 13.77
CA LEU A 5 0.47 6.25 15.16
C LEU A 5 1.77 6.02 15.95
N MET A 6 2.76 5.36 15.34
CA MET A 6 4.06 5.14 15.95
C MET A 6 4.81 6.47 16.15
N ASP A 7 4.75 7.37 15.17
CA ASP A 7 5.30 8.74 15.25
C ASP A 7 4.66 9.52 16.40
N SER A 8 3.32 9.48 16.53
CA SER A 8 2.59 10.19 17.59
C SER A 8 2.90 9.70 19.01
N LEU A 9 3.30 8.43 19.13
CA LEU A 9 3.64 7.77 20.38
C LEU A 9 5.15 7.83 20.68
N GLY A 10 5.95 8.44 19.80
CA GLY A 10 7.41 8.47 19.92
C GLY A 10 8.04 7.08 19.93
N MET A 11 7.36 6.08 19.39
CA MET A 11 7.81 4.70 19.42
C MET A 11 8.71 4.43 18.21
N PRO A 12 9.92 3.87 18.42
CA PRO A 12 10.77 3.49 17.32
C PRO A 12 10.08 2.38 16.52
N TYR A 13 9.96 2.56 15.21
CA TYR A 13 9.53 1.53 14.29
C TYR A 13 10.51 1.43 13.12
N GLU A 14 10.78 0.21 12.70
CA GLU A 14 11.60 -0.03 11.52
C GLU A 14 10.73 0.10 10.27
N ASN A 15 10.89 1.23 9.56
CA ASN A 15 10.29 1.44 8.24
C ASN A 15 11.22 1.00 7.10
N THR A 16 12.22 0.19 7.43
CA THR A 16 13.32 -0.19 6.55
C THR A 16 13.27 -1.67 6.25
N TYR A 17 13.86 -2.07 5.13
CA TYR A 17 13.93 -3.48 4.77
C TYR A 17 14.73 -4.26 5.83
N TYR A 18 14.06 -5.10 6.62
CA TYR A 18 14.67 -5.88 7.71
C TYR A 18 15.54 -5.04 8.68
N GLY A 19 15.15 -3.79 8.95
CA GLY A 19 15.90 -2.91 9.84
C GLY A 19 17.12 -2.23 9.21
N ASN A 20 17.39 -2.43 7.91
CA ASN A 20 18.49 -1.77 7.22
C ASN A 20 18.12 -0.34 6.80
N SER A 21 18.58 0.67 7.55
CA SER A 21 18.34 2.09 7.27
C SER A 21 18.79 2.59 5.90
N GLU A 22 19.65 1.86 5.20
CA GLU A 22 20.12 2.20 3.86
C GLU A 22 19.21 1.68 2.75
N GLU A 23 18.28 0.76 3.06
CA GLU A 23 17.38 0.17 2.07
C GLU A 23 15.91 0.60 2.27
N THR A 24 15.34 1.13 1.19
CA THR A 24 13.93 1.50 1.13
C THR A 24 13.04 0.27 1.19
N ASN A 25 11.88 0.39 1.86
CA ASN A 25 10.84 -0.64 1.91
C ASN A 25 10.01 -0.75 0.60
N SER A 26 10.61 -0.30 -0.51
CA SER A 26 10.04 -0.34 -1.85
C SER A 26 9.96 -1.78 -2.34
N ILE A 27 8.89 -2.09 -3.06
CA ILE A 27 8.76 -3.38 -3.75
C ILE A 27 9.62 -3.31 -5.01
N GLU A 28 10.71 -4.06 -5.02
CA GLU A 28 11.68 -4.13 -6.12
C GLU A 28 11.77 -5.57 -6.63
N LEU A 29 11.02 -5.86 -7.70
CA LEU A 29 10.98 -7.21 -8.30
C LEU A 29 12.20 -7.49 -9.18
N ASP A 30 12.93 -6.45 -9.59
CA ASP A 30 14.15 -6.51 -10.40
C ASP A 30 15.43 -6.28 -9.58
N SER A 31 15.33 -6.32 -8.24
CA SER A 31 16.49 -6.13 -7.37
C SER A 31 17.57 -7.19 -7.61
N HIS A 32 18.83 -6.76 -7.64
CA HIS A 32 20.00 -7.64 -7.71
C HIS A 32 20.25 -8.36 -6.38
N ASN A 33 19.69 -7.87 -5.28
CA ASN A 33 19.70 -8.53 -3.98
C ASN A 33 18.57 -9.58 -3.94
N GLU A 34 18.95 -10.86 -3.91
CA GLU A 34 18.00 -11.98 -3.93
C GLU A 34 17.02 -11.96 -2.76
N VAL A 35 17.48 -11.56 -1.58
CA VAL A 35 16.64 -11.48 -0.38
C VAL A 35 15.57 -10.39 -0.59
N LYS A 36 15.96 -9.22 -1.12
CA LYS A 36 15.06 -8.09 -1.38
C LYS A 36 14.03 -8.42 -2.46
N ARG A 37 14.46 -9.09 -3.53
CA ARG A 37 13.58 -9.58 -4.59
C ARG A 37 12.55 -10.57 -4.04
N THR A 38 12.99 -11.60 -3.31
CA THR A 38 12.11 -12.63 -2.74
C THR A 38 11.09 -12.04 -1.76
N TRP A 39 11.50 -11.09 -0.92
CA TRP A 39 10.58 -10.39 -0.03
C TRP A 39 9.57 -9.53 -0.81
N SER A 40 10.03 -8.84 -1.87
CA SER A 40 9.17 -8.02 -2.73
C SER A 40 8.11 -8.86 -3.42
N GLU A 41 8.49 -10.02 -3.97
CA GLU A 41 7.57 -11.01 -4.56
C GLU A 41 6.52 -11.47 -3.53
N LYS A 42 6.95 -11.88 -2.33
CA LYS A 42 6.03 -12.27 -1.25
C LYS A 42 5.08 -11.15 -0.85
N LYS A 43 5.57 -9.90 -0.83
CA LYS A 43 4.75 -8.73 -0.49
C LYS A 43 3.71 -8.45 -1.57
N VAL A 44 4.06 -8.61 -2.85
CA VAL A 44 3.12 -8.53 -3.97
C VAL A 44 2.06 -9.62 -3.88
N GLU A 45 2.43 -10.88 -3.62
CA GLU A 45 1.45 -11.97 -3.50
C GLU A 45 0.48 -11.73 -2.33
N LYS A 46 0.97 -11.27 -1.18
CA LYS A 46 0.10 -10.86 -0.06
C LYS A 46 -0.88 -9.75 -0.44
N LEU A 47 -0.45 -8.78 -1.25
CA LEU A 47 -1.32 -7.70 -1.74
C LEU A 47 -2.38 -8.24 -2.72
N LYS A 48 -1.98 -9.13 -3.65
CA LYS A 48 -2.89 -9.79 -4.58
C LYS A 48 -3.97 -10.58 -3.85
N GLU A 49 -3.58 -11.36 -2.84
CA GLU A 49 -4.50 -12.15 -2.04
C GLU A 49 -5.44 -11.27 -1.20
N LYS A 50 -4.88 -10.30 -0.46
CA LYS A 50 -5.65 -9.40 0.40
C LYS A 50 -6.73 -8.64 -0.38
N TYR A 51 -6.36 -8.08 -1.53
CA TYR A 51 -7.24 -7.22 -2.32
C TYR A 51 -7.93 -7.96 -3.47
N LYS A 52 -7.74 -9.28 -3.57
CA LYS A 52 -8.26 -10.11 -4.67
C LYS A 52 -7.99 -9.45 -6.03
N ILE A 53 -6.75 -9.03 -6.25
CA ILE A 53 -6.36 -8.26 -7.43
C ILE A 53 -6.41 -9.18 -8.64
N THR A 54 -7.44 -9.04 -9.47
CA THR A 54 -7.58 -9.78 -10.73
C THR A 54 -7.08 -8.98 -11.93
N SER A 55 -6.97 -7.66 -11.80
CA SER A 55 -6.49 -6.74 -12.83
C SER A 55 -5.94 -5.46 -12.21
N LEU A 56 -5.04 -4.79 -12.94
CA LEU A 56 -4.53 -3.47 -12.58
C LEU A 56 -5.35 -2.36 -13.28
N PRO A 57 -5.42 -1.15 -12.70
CA PRO A 57 -4.81 -0.73 -11.43
C PRO A 57 -5.55 -1.28 -10.20
N LEU A 58 -4.87 -1.36 -9.05
CA LEU A 58 -5.52 -1.42 -7.75
C LEU A 58 -5.76 0.02 -7.30
N ILE A 59 -7.02 0.35 -7.00
CA ILE A 59 -7.40 1.67 -6.47
C ILE A 59 -7.90 1.48 -5.04
N LYS A 60 -7.49 2.39 -4.16
CA LYS A 60 -7.91 2.45 -2.76
C LYS A 60 -8.40 3.85 -2.44
N ILE A 61 -9.47 3.93 -1.68
CA ILE A 61 -9.96 5.16 -1.07
C ILE A 61 -9.63 5.10 0.40
N ILE A 62 -8.91 6.10 0.86
CA ILE A 62 -8.39 6.19 2.21
C ILE A 62 -8.97 7.46 2.83
N ASP A 63 -9.37 7.35 4.09
CA ASP A 63 -9.73 8.51 4.91
C ASP A 63 -8.45 9.25 5.31
N ASP A 64 -8.31 10.52 4.94
CA ASP A 64 -7.06 11.26 5.15
C ASP A 64 -6.75 11.53 6.63
N GLU A 65 -7.77 11.61 7.49
CA GLU A 65 -7.61 11.90 8.92
C GLU A 65 -7.23 10.64 9.70
N THR A 66 -7.95 9.55 9.47
CA THR A 66 -7.81 8.30 10.22
C THR A 66 -6.92 7.26 9.54
N GLU A 67 -6.58 7.50 8.26
CA GLU A 67 -5.88 6.56 7.38
C GLU A 67 -6.60 5.21 7.20
N ALA A 68 -7.89 5.17 7.54
CA ALA A 68 -8.73 4.01 7.37
C ALA A 68 -9.00 3.76 5.88
N GLU A 69 -8.94 2.51 5.47
CA GLU A 69 -9.34 2.11 4.13
C GLU A 69 -10.88 2.10 4.06
N ILE A 70 -11.46 3.01 3.27
CA ILE A 70 -12.90 3.15 3.11
C ILE A 70 -13.42 2.18 2.05
N GLU A 71 -12.71 2.10 0.93
CA GLU A 71 -13.06 1.21 -0.18
C GLU A 71 -11.82 0.84 -1.00
N PHE A 72 -11.85 -0.30 -1.68
CA PHE A 72 -10.87 -0.65 -2.69
C PHE A 72 -11.52 -1.39 -3.86
N TRP A 73 -10.87 -1.36 -5.02
CA TRP A 73 -11.21 -2.21 -6.15
C TRP A 73 -10.01 -2.44 -7.07
N SER A 74 -10.08 -3.52 -7.84
CA SER A 74 -9.11 -3.86 -8.88
C SER A 74 -9.70 -3.63 -10.27
N GLY A 75 -8.85 -3.19 -11.20
CA GLY A 75 -9.20 -2.87 -12.58
C GLY A 75 -9.76 -1.46 -12.78
N PHE A 76 -9.87 -1.08 -14.05
CA PHE A 76 -10.42 0.21 -14.44
C PHE A 76 -11.95 0.20 -14.31
N ARG A 77 -12.48 0.97 -13.35
CA ARG A 77 -13.91 1.10 -13.03
C ARG A 77 -14.33 2.59 -13.07
N PRO A 78 -14.65 3.13 -14.26
CA PRO A 78 -14.92 4.56 -14.42
C PRO A 78 -16.16 5.05 -13.68
N ASP A 79 -17.14 4.17 -13.47
CA ASP A 79 -18.33 4.39 -12.65
C ASP A 79 -17.96 4.73 -11.19
N LYS A 80 -17.09 3.93 -10.57
CA LYS A 80 -16.61 4.18 -9.21
C LYS A 80 -15.76 5.44 -9.10
N ILE A 81 -14.91 5.68 -10.10
CA ILE A 81 -14.07 6.89 -10.16
C ILE A 81 -14.96 8.14 -10.20
N LYS A 82 -16.00 8.13 -11.06
CA LYS A 82 -16.93 9.25 -11.16
C LYS A 82 -17.69 9.49 -9.86
N PHE A 83 -18.22 8.43 -9.24
CA PHE A 83 -18.90 8.52 -7.95
C PHE A 83 -18.03 9.17 -6.87
N TRP A 84 -16.79 8.71 -6.73
CA TRP A 84 -15.88 9.25 -5.73
C TRP A 84 -15.43 10.68 -6.05
N ASN A 85 -15.26 11.02 -7.32
CA ASN A 85 -14.95 12.39 -7.73
C ASN A 85 -16.10 13.35 -7.40
N GLU A 86 -17.36 12.95 -7.61
CA GLU A 86 -18.53 13.75 -7.23
C GLU A 86 -18.59 13.92 -5.71
N LYS A 87 -18.39 12.83 -4.96
CA LYS A 87 -18.40 12.84 -3.50
C LYS A 87 -17.29 13.70 -2.86
N MET A 88 -16.12 13.79 -3.49
CA MET A 88 -15.00 14.62 -3.02
C MET A 88 -15.16 16.10 -3.34
N ASN A 89 -15.93 16.45 -4.38
CA ASN A 89 -16.10 17.83 -4.85
C ASN A 89 -17.48 18.42 -4.55
N SER A 90 -18.34 17.70 -3.80
CA SER A 90 -19.64 18.17 -3.32
C SER A 90 -19.51 18.76 -1.92
#